data_AF-A0A932P8A2-F1
#
_entry.id   AF-A0A932P8A2-F1
#
_cell.length_a   1.000
_cell.length_b   1.000
_cell.length_c   1.000
_cell.angle_alpha   90.00
_cell.angle_beta   90.00
_cell.angle_gamma   90.00
#
_symmetry.space_group_name_H-M   'P 1'
#
loop_
_entity.id
_entity.type
_entity.pdbx_description
1 polymer ?
#
loop_
_entity_poly.entity_id
_entity_poly.type
_entity_poly.pdbx_seq_one_letter_code
_entity_poly.pdbx_strand_id
1 'polypeptide(L)'
;MRELTASSKADTDRQLVDRCLKGDPTAWDTMYHLFHHGLMASVKLLLGPGAWDKNLVEEIVARVWYALVSRDGEVLDRFDPSRGCRLSTYLAQLARSEISRFFRSERRRRNRERTASKSGPNAMENQWESELEEFLETLTPREKEFCANVLLGESPESLASFSSTNAWKLQSRIRGKLRGYLSTQATLE
;
A
#
# COMPACT_ATOMS: atom_id res chain seq x y z
N MET A 1 -25.61 28.79 1.15
CA MET A 1 -24.79 29.37 2.25
C MET A 1 -23.63 28.45 2.73
N ARG A 2 -23.17 27.44 1.95
CA ARG A 2 -22.04 26.55 2.32
C ARG A 2 -20.70 26.88 1.63
N GLU A 3 -20.71 27.63 0.53
CA GLU A 3 -19.51 27.87 -0.30
C GLU A 3 -18.52 28.90 0.28
N LEU A 4 -19.01 29.91 1.03
CA LEU A 4 -18.16 30.98 1.59
C LEU A 4 -17.15 30.50 2.66
N THR A 5 -17.40 29.38 3.33
CA THR A 5 -16.52 28.88 4.40
C THR A 5 -15.41 27.95 3.89
N ALA A 6 -15.60 27.32 2.74
CA ALA A 6 -14.61 26.42 2.14
C ALA A 6 -13.46 27.20 1.49
N SER A 7 -13.78 28.32 0.82
CA SER A 7 -12.77 29.22 0.22
C SER A 7 -11.84 29.78 1.29
N SER A 8 -12.38 30.41 2.34
CA SER A 8 -11.57 31.03 3.41
C SER A 8 -10.56 30.06 4.06
N LYS A 9 -10.95 28.80 4.27
CA LYS A 9 -10.05 27.81 4.85
C LYS A 9 -9.05 27.23 3.84
N ALA A 10 -9.40 27.11 2.56
CA ALA A 10 -8.45 26.73 1.51
C ALA A 10 -7.42 27.84 1.26
N ASP A 11 -7.84 29.10 1.36
CA ASP A 11 -6.96 30.27 1.29
C ASP A 11 -6.00 30.31 2.48
N THR A 12 -6.49 29.96 3.68
CA THR A 12 -5.66 29.81 4.89
C THR A 12 -4.61 28.70 4.70
N ASP A 13 -5.02 27.54 4.16
CA ASP A 13 -4.11 26.43 3.86
C ASP A 13 -3.01 26.89 2.86
N ARG A 14 -3.38 27.67 1.83
CA ARG A 14 -2.42 28.19 0.84
C ARG A 14 -1.44 29.21 1.43
N GLN A 15 -1.91 30.12 2.27
CA GLN A 15 -1.03 31.07 2.96
C GLN A 15 0.00 30.36 3.83
N LEU A 16 -0.41 29.28 4.52
CA LEU A 16 0.50 28.45 5.31
C LEU A 16 1.55 27.78 4.42
N VAL A 17 1.13 27.23 3.27
CA VAL A 17 2.05 26.65 2.27
C VAL A 17 3.04 27.67 1.74
N ASP A 18 2.58 28.85 1.32
CA ASP A 18 3.45 29.89 0.76
C ASP A 18 4.49 30.37 1.77
N ARG A 19 4.15 30.42 3.06
CA ARG A 19 5.13 30.71 4.12
C ARG A 19 6.16 29.59 4.29
N CYS A 20 5.73 28.33 4.24
CA CYS A 20 6.63 27.18 4.29
C CYS A 20 7.64 27.20 3.12
N LEU A 21 7.17 27.49 1.91
CA LEU A 21 8.00 27.59 0.70
C LEU A 21 8.97 28.79 0.74
N LYS A 22 8.63 29.85 1.47
CA LYS A 22 9.54 30.98 1.74
C LYS A 22 10.59 30.68 2.82
N GLY A 23 10.61 29.46 3.36
CA GLY A 23 11.57 29.04 4.38
C GLY A 23 11.23 29.54 5.79
N ASP A 24 9.97 29.91 6.07
CA ASP A 24 9.54 30.30 7.42
C ASP A 24 9.46 29.08 8.35
N PRO A 25 10.35 28.94 9.35
CA PRO A 25 10.36 27.77 10.22
C PRO A 25 9.11 27.70 11.12
N THR A 26 8.50 28.83 11.46
CA THR A 26 7.28 28.85 12.29
C THR A 26 6.06 28.34 11.52
N ALA A 27 6.04 28.53 10.20
CA ALA A 27 5.01 28.00 9.33
C ALA A 27 5.11 26.47 9.22
N TRP A 28 6.33 25.93 9.13
CA TRP A 28 6.56 24.48 9.14
C TRP A 28 6.12 23.83 10.46
N ASP A 29 6.44 24.45 11.60
CA ASP A 29 6.01 23.99 12.92
C ASP A 29 4.48 24.00 13.05
N THR A 30 3.85 25.10 12.61
CA THR A 30 2.39 25.23 12.58
C THR A 30 1.75 24.15 11.71
N MET A 31 2.29 23.90 10.52
CA MET A 31 1.79 22.86 9.62
C MET A 31 1.92 21.47 10.23
N TYR A 32 3.06 21.18 10.87
CA TYR A 32 3.26 19.91 11.56
C TYR A 32 2.20 19.72 12.65
N HIS A 33 2.03 20.68 13.56
CA HIS A 33 1.07 20.57 14.65
C HIS A 33 -0.39 20.45 14.19
N LEU A 34 -0.78 21.17 13.14
CA LEU A 34 -2.15 21.13 12.62
C LEU A 34 -2.47 19.82 11.89
N PHE A 35 -1.54 19.27 11.12
CA PHE A 35 -1.84 18.19 10.18
C PHE A 35 -1.29 16.82 10.60
N HIS A 36 -0.30 16.75 11.51
CA HIS A 36 0.37 15.49 11.85
C HIS A 36 -0.61 14.42 12.36
N HIS A 37 -1.45 14.75 13.35
CA HIS A 37 -2.39 13.78 13.90
C HIS A 37 -3.44 13.32 12.86
N GLY A 38 -3.95 14.24 12.04
CA GLY A 38 -4.88 13.92 10.95
C GLY A 38 -4.25 13.06 9.86
N LEU A 39 -2.96 13.27 9.57
CA LEU A 39 -2.18 12.46 8.65
C LEU A 39 -1.96 11.05 9.19
N MET A 40 -1.59 10.89 10.47
CA MET A 40 -1.47 9.58 11.12
C MET A 40 -2.79 8.79 11.04
N ALA A 41 -3.93 9.44 11.32
CA ALA A 41 -5.24 8.80 11.22
C ALA A 41 -5.56 8.37 9.77
N SER A 42 -5.21 9.21 8.80
CA SER A 42 -5.39 8.93 7.38
C SER A 42 -4.54 7.75 6.92
N VAL A 43 -3.27 7.66 7.35
CA VAL A 43 -2.38 6.51 7.06
C VAL A 43 -2.94 5.22 7.66
N LYS A 44 -3.40 5.23 8.91
CA LYS A 44 -4.05 4.07 9.55
C LYS A 44 -5.26 3.59 8.75
N LEU A 45 -6.11 4.51 8.31
CA LEU A 45 -7.28 4.19 7.50
C LEU A 45 -6.88 3.60 6.13
N LEU A 46 -5.86 4.17 5.48
CA LEU A 46 -5.38 3.73 4.17
C LEU A 46 -4.71 2.35 4.20
N LEU A 47 -4.04 1.99 5.30
CA LEU A 47 -3.45 0.66 5.48
C LEU A 47 -4.51 -0.42 5.75
N GLY A 48 -5.65 -0.04 6.33
CA GLY A 48 -6.76 -0.94 6.63
C GLY A 48 -6.52 -1.82 7.87
N PRO A 49 -7.58 -2.46 8.40
CA PRO A 49 -7.48 -3.29 9.59
C PRO A 49 -6.60 -4.54 9.34
N GLY A 50 -5.58 -4.74 10.18
CA GLY A 50 -4.71 -5.92 10.18
C GLY A 50 -3.38 -5.78 9.44
N ALA A 51 -3.07 -4.62 8.84
CA ALA A 51 -1.83 -4.40 8.09
C ALA A 51 -0.86 -3.39 8.72
N TRP A 52 -1.19 -2.81 9.88
CA TRP A 52 -0.37 -1.77 10.50
C TRP A 52 0.09 -2.16 11.90
N ASP A 53 1.41 -2.13 12.09
CA ASP A 53 2.07 -1.88 13.37
C ASP A 53 2.31 -0.36 13.49
N LYS A 54 2.36 0.16 14.72
CA LYS A 54 2.63 1.57 15.03
C LYS A 54 3.89 2.07 14.31
N ASN A 55 4.94 1.25 14.26
CA ASN A 55 6.20 1.59 13.59
C ASN A 55 6.01 1.84 12.09
N LEU A 56 5.17 1.04 11.41
CA LEU A 56 4.89 1.24 9.99
C LEU A 56 4.14 2.55 9.74
N VAL A 57 3.18 2.89 10.60
CA VAL A 57 2.45 4.16 10.49
C VAL A 57 3.40 5.33 10.64
N GLU A 58 4.26 5.32 11.66
CA GLU A 58 5.24 6.37 11.91
C GLU A 58 6.25 6.50 10.77
N GLU A 59 6.75 5.38 10.22
CA GLU A 59 7.64 5.37 9.05
C GLU A 59 6.98 6.01 7.82
N ILE A 60 5.73 5.64 7.50
CA ILE A 60 5.02 6.24 6.38
C ILE A 60 4.78 7.74 6.59
N VAL A 61 4.41 8.15 7.81
CA VAL A 61 4.21 9.57 8.13
C VAL A 61 5.52 10.34 8.01
N ALA A 62 6.61 9.81 8.52
CA ALA A 62 7.94 10.40 8.38
C ALA A 62 8.34 10.55 6.90
N ARG A 63 8.06 9.55 6.06
CA ARG A 63 8.28 9.62 4.61
C ARG A 63 7.46 10.70 3.92
N VAL A 64 6.21 10.89 4.34
CA VAL A 64 5.37 11.98 3.81
C VAL A 64 5.98 13.34 4.16
N TRP A 65 6.34 13.56 5.43
CA TRP A 65 7.00 14.81 5.84
C TRP A 65 8.33 15.03 5.14
N TYR A 66 9.14 13.99 5.01
CA TYR A 66 10.38 14.04 4.24
C TYR A 66 10.11 14.41 2.78
N ALA A 67 9.11 13.81 2.13
CA ALA A 67 8.77 14.14 0.75
C ALA A 67 8.35 15.61 0.58
N LEU A 68 7.68 16.20 1.59
CA LEU A 68 7.28 17.60 1.58
C LEU A 68 8.46 18.56 1.72
N VAL A 69 9.45 18.23 2.55
CA VAL A 69 10.62 19.09 2.80
C VAL A 69 11.72 18.86 1.75
N SER A 70 11.81 17.64 1.21
CA SER A 70 12.78 17.30 0.17
C SER A 70 12.54 18.10 -1.11
N ARG A 71 13.62 18.33 -1.88
CA ARG A 71 13.57 19.08 -3.15
C ARG A 71 12.97 20.48 -2.95
N ASP A 72 13.37 21.15 -1.88
CA ASP A 72 13.00 22.55 -1.57
C ASP A 72 11.48 22.80 -1.59
N GLY A 73 10.67 21.80 -1.22
CA GLY A 73 9.23 21.97 -1.18
C GLY A 73 8.52 21.82 -2.53
N GLU A 74 9.17 21.30 -3.58
CA GLU A 74 8.55 21.09 -4.91
C GLU A 74 7.24 20.29 -4.84
N VAL A 75 7.17 19.30 -3.94
CA VAL A 75 5.92 18.56 -3.70
C VAL A 75 4.86 19.45 -3.07
N LEU A 76 5.23 20.32 -2.14
CA LEU A 76 4.30 21.21 -1.45
C LEU A 76 3.80 22.34 -2.37
N ASP A 77 4.64 22.86 -3.26
CA ASP A 77 4.30 23.90 -4.24
C ASP A 77 3.20 23.48 -5.23
N ARG A 78 3.12 22.18 -5.52
CA ARG A 78 2.03 21.61 -6.35
C ARG A 78 0.65 21.65 -5.69
N PHE A 79 0.55 22.03 -4.41
CA PHE A 79 -0.75 22.21 -3.77
C PHE A 79 -1.47 23.43 -4.34
N ASP A 80 -2.60 23.19 -5.00
CA ASP A 80 -3.39 24.21 -5.65
C ASP A 80 -4.82 24.25 -5.09
N PRO A 81 -5.17 25.25 -4.26
CA PRO A 81 -6.51 25.37 -3.67
C PRO A 81 -7.59 25.68 -4.70
N SER A 82 -7.24 26.22 -5.88
CA SER A 82 -8.21 26.54 -6.94
C SER A 82 -8.89 25.29 -7.50
N ARG A 83 -8.28 24.11 -7.31
CA ARG A 83 -8.84 22.79 -7.63
C ARG A 83 -9.90 22.32 -6.61
N GLY A 84 -10.24 23.15 -5.62
CA GLY A 84 -11.20 22.84 -4.57
C GLY A 84 -10.71 21.80 -3.55
N CYS A 85 -9.40 21.51 -3.52
CA CYS A 85 -8.82 20.53 -2.63
C CYS A 85 -8.26 21.16 -1.35
N ARG A 86 -8.50 20.52 -0.21
CA ARG A 86 -7.91 20.91 1.09
C ARG A 86 -6.49 20.38 1.22
N LEU A 87 -5.67 21.07 1.99
CA LEU A 87 -4.31 20.59 2.27
C LEU A 87 -4.33 19.21 2.95
N SER A 88 -5.28 18.95 3.85
CA SER A 88 -5.48 17.63 4.46
C SER A 88 -5.74 16.53 3.41
N THR A 89 -6.56 16.81 2.40
CA THR A 89 -6.84 15.88 1.29
C THR A 89 -5.58 15.65 0.44
N TYR A 90 -4.82 16.71 0.17
CA TYR A 90 -3.56 16.64 -0.55
C TYR A 90 -2.55 15.74 0.18
N LEU A 91 -2.38 15.95 1.50
CA LEU A 91 -1.51 15.14 2.34
C LEU A 91 -1.94 13.67 2.37
N ALA A 92 -3.25 13.39 2.39
CA ALA A 92 -3.76 12.02 2.31
C ALA A 92 -3.44 11.35 0.95
N GLN A 93 -3.49 12.09 -0.17
CA GLN A 93 -3.06 11.57 -1.47
C GLN A 93 -1.55 11.31 -1.52
N LEU A 94 -0.75 12.20 -0.92
CA LEU A 94 0.69 11.99 -0.80
C LEU A 94 0.99 10.75 0.05
N ALA A 95 0.28 10.56 1.17
CA ALA A 95 0.38 9.35 2.00
C ALA A 95 0.06 8.08 1.22
N ARG A 96 -1.00 8.07 0.40
CA ARG A 96 -1.33 6.93 -0.46
C ARG A 96 -0.21 6.59 -1.44
N SER A 97 0.45 7.61 -1.98
CA SER A 97 1.59 7.46 -2.90
C SER A 97 2.81 6.88 -2.17
N GLU A 98 3.11 7.36 -0.98
CA GLU A 98 4.22 6.86 -0.15
C GLU A 98 3.98 5.44 0.37
N ILE A 99 2.74 5.09 0.74
CA ILE A 99 2.35 3.70 1.05
C ILE A 99 2.62 2.78 -0.14
N SER A 100 2.18 3.20 -1.33
CA SER A 100 2.39 2.43 -2.57
C SER A 100 3.88 2.26 -2.87
N ARG A 101 4.67 3.34 -2.71
CA ARG A 101 6.13 3.32 -2.89
C ARG A 101 6.80 2.39 -1.87
N PHE A 102 6.40 2.46 -0.60
CA PHE A 102 6.91 1.62 0.49
C PHE A 102 6.69 0.13 0.19
N PHE A 103 5.46 -0.29 -0.11
CA PHE A 103 5.19 -1.69 -0.42
C PHE A 103 5.89 -2.17 -1.70
N ARG A 104 6.05 -1.30 -2.70
CA ARG A 104 6.84 -1.60 -3.90
C ARG A 104 8.34 -1.75 -3.59
N SER A 105 8.92 -0.91 -2.74
CA SER A 105 10.31 -1.06 -2.31
C SER A 105 10.51 -2.31 -1.48
N GLU A 106 9.60 -2.60 -0.55
CA GLU A 106 9.67 -3.80 0.29
C GLU A 106 9.54 -5.07 -0.52
N ARG A 107 8.63 -5.12 -1.50
CA ARG A 107 8.52 -6.27 -2.43
C ARG A 107 9.82 -6.47 -3.22
N ARG A 108 10.43 -5.40 -3.71
CA ARG A 108 11.73 -5.48 -4.42
C ARG A 108 12.87 -5.91 -3.51
N ARG A 109 12.90 -5.43 -2.25
CA ARG A 109 13.88 -5.85 -1.25
C ARG A 109 13.75 -7.34 -0.97
N ARG A 110 12.55 -7.81 -0.61
CA ARG A 110 12.25 -9.22 -0.36
C ARG A 110 12.59 -10.11 -1.55
N ASN A 111 12.31 -9.66 -2.78
CA ASN A 111 12.70 -10.41 -3.98
C ASN A 111 14.22 -10.50 -4.12
N ARG A 112 14.97 -9.42 -3.89
CA ARG A 112 16.45 -9.46 -3.92
C ARG A 112 17.02 -10.37 -2.84
N GLU A 113 16.47 -10.31 -1.63
CA GLU A 113 16.87 -11.18 -0.51
C GLU A 113 16.57 -12.65 -0.83
N ARG A 114 15.41 -12.94 -1.45
CA ARG A 114 15.08 -14.28 -1.94
C ARG A 114 16.06 -14.75 -3.03
N THR A 115 16.36 -13.92 -4.02
CA THR A 115 17.32 -14.28 -5.09
C THR A 115 18.72 -14.49 -4.54
N ALA A 116 19.17 -13.66 -3.59
CA ALA A 116 20.47 -13.83 -2.92
C ALA A 116 20.51 -15.10 -2.05
N SER A 117 19.40 -15.43 -1.37
CA SER A 117 19.29 -16.65 -0.55
C SER A 117 19.19 -17.92 -1.43
N LYS A 118 18.61 -17.82 -2.63
CA LYS A 118 18.56 -18.90 -3.64
C LYS A 118 19.92 -19.22 -4.28
N SER A 119 20.98 -18.48 -3.96
CA SER A 119 22.35 -18.79 -4.41
C SER A 119 23.09 -19.76 -3.48
N GLY A 120 22.42 -20.32 -2.46
CA GLY A 120 22.89 -21.48 -1.69
C GLY A 120 22.24 -22.78 -2.19
N PRO A 121 22.90 -23.96 -2.07
CA PRO A 121 22.44 -25.19 -2.71
C PRO A 121 21.12 -25.69 -2.11
N ASN A 122 20.04 -25.49 -2.89
CA ASN A 122 18.95 -26.44 -3.12
C ASN A 122 18.17 -27.05 -1.92
N ALA A 123 18.04 -26.36 -0.79
CA ALA A 123 17.18 -26.81 0.32
C ALA A 123 15.76 -26.19 0.27
N MET A 124 15.64 -24.92 -0.08
CA MET A 124 14.37 -24.18 0.02
C MET A 124 13.46 -24.34 -1.21
N GLU A 125 14.02 -24.74 -2.37
CA GLU A 125 13.26 -24.93 -3.61
C GLU A 125 12.42 -26.23 -3.58
N ASN A 126 12.87 -27.26 -2.86
CA ASN A 126 12.08 -28.49 -2.68
C ASN A 126 10.97 -28.32 -1.63
N GLN A 127 11.17 -27.45 -0.63
CA GLN A 127 10.21 -27.30 0.47
C GLN A 127 8.95 -26.51 0.05
N TRP A 128 9.10 -25.42 -0.71
CA TRP A 128 7.92 -24.69 -1.22
C TRP A 128 7.17 -25.47 -2.31
N GLU A 129 7.87 -26.30 -3.10
CA GLU A 129 7.23 -27.17 -4.09
C GLU A 129 6.40 -28.25 -3.39
N SER A 130 6.96 -28.92 -2.37
CA SER A 130 6.21 -29.90 -1.58
C SER A 130 5.04 -29.29 -0.80
N GLU A 131 5.23 -28.12 -0.16
CA GLU A 131 4.13 -27.42 0.55
C GLU A 131 3.05 -26.89 -0.41
N LEU A 132 3.43 -26.48 -1.61
CA LEU A 132 2.49 -26.05 -2.64
C LEU A 132 1.72 -27.24 -3.21
N GLU A 133 2.38 -28.38 -3.42
CA GLU A 133 1.74 -29.60 -3.91
C GLU A 133 0.72 -30.13 -2.89
N GLU A 134 1.08 -30.15 -1.61
CA GLU A 134 0.18 -30.51 -0.50
C GLU A 134 -1.01 -29.53 -0.39
N PHE A 135 -0.78 -28.22 -0.52
CA PHE A 135 -1.85 -27.23 -0.57
C PHE A 135 -2.77 -27.45 -1.79
N LEU A 136 -2.19 -27.70 -2.97
CA LEU A 136 -2.96 -27.96 -4.18
C LEU A 136 -3.85 -29.19 -3.98
N GLU A 137 -3.38 -30.25 -3.31
CA GLU A 137 -4.19 -31.43 -2.99
C GLU A 137 -5.44 -31.14 -2.16
N THR A 138 -5.43 -30.09 -1.33
CA THR A 138 -6.62 -29.64 -0.56
C THR A 138 -7.65 -28.87 -1.40
N LEU A 139 -7.31 -28.49 -2.64
CA LEU A 139 -8.21 -27.80 -3.55
C LEU A 139 -9.12 -28.78 -4.30
N THR A 140 -10.34 -28.33 -4.58
CA THR A 140 -11.26 -29.08 -5.44
C THR A 140 -10.73 -29.12 -6.88
N PRO A 141 -11.12 -30.12 -7.71
CA PRO A 141 -10.61 -30.25 -9.08
C PRO A 141 -10.74 -28.97 -9.91
N ARG A 142 -11.84 -28.23 -9.73
CA ARG A 142 -12.11 -26.95 -10.41
C ARG A 142 -11.27 -25.77 -9.90
N GLU A 143 -10.82 -25.81 -8.65
CA GLU A 143 -9.93 -24.80 -8.06
C GLU A 143 -8.47 -25.07 -8.47
N LYS A 144 -8.07 -26.35 -8.59
CA LYS A 144 -6.77 -26.76 -9.16
C LYS A 144 -6.63 -26.29 -10.60
N GLU A 145 -7.64 -26.56 -11.42
CA GLU A 145 -7.70 -26.16 -12.84
C GLU A 145 -7.61 -24.63 -12.99
N PHE A 146 -8.26 -23.86 -12.12
CA PHE A 146 -8.16 -22.41 -12.11
C PHE A 146 -6.76 -21.93 -11.67
N CYS A 147 -6.13 -22.58 -10.69
CA CYS A 147 -4.77 -22.22 -10.25
C CYS A 147 -3.73 -22.44 -11.35
N ALA A 148 -3.73 -23.60 -11.98
CA ALA A 148 -2.80 -23.96 -13.06
C ALA A 148 -2.93 -23.00 -14.26
N ASN A 149 -4.17 -22.77 -14.71
CA ASN A 149 -4.43 -22.00 -15.93
C ASN A 149 -4.34 -20.48 -15.75
N VAL A 150 -4.73 -19.93 -14.58
CA VAL A 150 -4.87 -18.47 -14.39
C VAL A 150 -3.81 -17.87 -13.48
N LEU A 151 -3.36 -18.59 -12.44
CA LEU A 151 -2.42 -18.06 -11.44
C LEU A 151 -0.96 -18.45 -11.75
N LEU A 152 -0.75 -19.67 -12.24
CA LEU A 152 0.58 -20.18 -12.64
C LEU A 152 0.89 -19.90 -14.12
N GLY A 153 -0.15 -19.62 -14.92
CA GLY A 153 0.01 -19.11 -16.28
C GLY A 153 0.37 -20.17 -17.31
N GLU A 154 0.05 -21.44 -17.07
CA GLU A 154 0.41 -22.55 -17.95
C GLU A 154 -0.34 -22.54 -19.29
N SER A 155 -1.43 -21.77 -19.43
CA SER A 155 -2.14 -21.60 -20.70
C SER A 155 -2.86 -20.24 -20.82
N PRO A 156 -2.40 -19.32 -21.69
CA PRO A 156 -3.04 -18.03 -21.95
C PRO A 156 -4.45 -18.15 -22.55
N GLU A 157 -4.75 -19.26 -23.22
CA GLU A 157 -6.01 -19.50 -23.94
C GLU A 157 -7.18 -19.77 -22.98
N SER A 158 -6.89 -20.17 -21.74
CA SER A 158 -7.90 -20.54 -20.73
C SER A 158 -8.58 -19.36 -20.04
N LEU A 159 -8.03 -18.14 -20.14
CA LEU A 159 -8.63 -16.92 -19.60
C LEU A 159 -10.00 -16.60 -20.25
N ALA A 160 -10.22 -17.05 -21.48
CA ALA A 160 -11.46 -16.82 -22.22
C ALA A 160 -12.64 -17.70 -21.72
N SER A 161 -12.37 -18.78 -20.99
CA SER A 161 -13.40 -19.74 -20.55
C SER A 161 -14.07 -19.37 -19.20
N PHE A 162 -13.56 -18.36 -18.49
CA PHE A 162 -14.10 -17.96 -17.19
C PHE A 162 -14.75 -16.58 -17.24
N SER A 163 -16.06 -16.53 -17.00
CA SER A 163 -16.78 -15.27 -16.77
C SER A 163 -16.12 -14.47 -15.63
N SER A 164 -15.90 -13.17 -15.82
CA SER A 164 -15.24 -12.26 -14.88
C SER A 164 -15.82 -12.32 -13.45
N THR A 165 -17.12 -12.56 -13.31
CA THR A 165 -17.82 -12.72 -12.02
C THR A 165 -17.44 -14.04 -11.31
N ASN A 166 -17.18 -15.12 -12.05
CA ASN A 166 -16.79 -16.41 -11.51
C ASN A 166 -15.30 -16.46 -11.16
N ALA A 167 -14.46 -15.82 -11.97
CA ALA A 167 -13.01 -15.73 -11.72
C ALA A 167 -12.71 -15.03 -10.40
N TRP A 168 -13.41 -13.92 -10.09
CA TRP A 168 -13.21 -13.20 -8.81
C TRP A 168 -13.63 -14.03 -7.60
N LYS A 169 -14.74 -14.77 -7.68
CA LYS A 169 -15.20 -15.64 -6.58
C LYS A 169 -14.25 -16.81 -6.33
N LEU A 170 -13.76 -17.45 -7.39
CA LEU A 170 -12.76 -18.52 -7.32
C LEU A 170 -11.44 -17.99 -6.75
N GLN A 171 -10.96 -16.84 -7.22
CA GLN A 171 -9.75 -16.21 -6.72
C GLN A 171 -9.88 -15.82 -5.24
N SER A 172 -11.02 -15.27 -4.83
CA SER A 172 -11.29 -14.94 -3.42
C SER A 172 -11.29 -16.18 -2.53
N ARG A 173 -11.95 -17.26 -2.99
CA ARG A 173 -12.02 -18.54 -2.27
C ARG A 173 -10.65 -19.20 -2.11
N ILE A 174 -9.85 -19.23 -3.17
CA ILE A 174 -8.48 -19.78 -3.17
C ILE A 174 -7.57 -18.97 -2.23
N ARG A 175 -7.67 -17.63 -2.25
CA ARG A 175 -6.92 -16.77 -1.32
C ARG A 175 -7.35 -16.95 0.14
N GLY A 176 -8.63 -17.24 0.39
CA GLY A 176 -9.14 -17.58 1.71
C GLY A 176 -8.55 -18.91 2.21
N LYS A 177 -8.57 -19.95 1.37
CA LYS A 177 -7.99 -21.26 1.69
C LYS A 177 -6.48 -21.18 1.92
N LEU A 178 -5.75 -20.45 1.06
CA LEU A 178 -4.31 -20.25 1.19
C LEU A 178 -3.96 -19.53 2.50
N ARG A 179 -4.74 -18.51 2.88
CA ARG A 179 -4.56 -17.81 4.15
C ARG A 179 -4.77 -18.74 5.35
N GLY A 180 -5.80 -19.58 5.31
CA GLY A 180 -6.09 -20.57 6.36
C GLY A 180 -5.00 -21.64 6.48
N TYR A 181 -4.47 -22.11 5.34
CA TYR A 181 -3.39 -23.09 5.30
C TYR A 181 -2.10 -22.52 5.90
N LEU A 182 -1.71 -21.31 5.49
CA LEU A 182 -0.53 -20.63 6.02
C LEU A 182 -0.65 -20.27 7.51
N SER A 183 -1.85 -19.94 8.01
CA SER A 183 -2.06 -19.70 9.44
C SER A 183 -2.00 -20.98 10.28
N THR A 184 -2.35 -22.13 9.69
CA THR A 184 -2.32 -23.43 10.38
C THR A 184 -0.89 -23.95 10.51
N GLN A 185 -0.06 -23.79 9.47
CA GLN A 185 1.35 -24.15 9.49
C GLN A 185 2.17 -23.31 10.50
N ALA A 186 1.82 -22.02 10.68
CA ALA A 186 2.50 -21.13 11.63
C ALA A 186 2.24 -21.43 13.12
N THR A 187 1.40 -22.42 13.45
CA THR A 187 1.06 -22.78 14.85
C THR A 187 1.74 -24.09 15.29
N LEU A 188 2.51 -24.75 14.41
CA LEU A 188 3.17 -26.03 14.66
C LEU A 188 4.71 -25.94 14.80
N GLU A 189 5.27 -24.73 14.82
CA GLU A 189 6.67 -24.45 15.24
C GLU A 189 6.71 -23.79 16.62
#